data_AF-A0A1E7DUF9-F1
#
_entry.id   AF-A0A1E7DUF9-F1
#
_cell.length_a   1.000
_cell.length_b   1.000
_cell.length_c   1.000
_cell.angle_alpha   90.00
_cell.angle_beta   90.00
_cell.angle_gamma   90.00
#
_symmetry.space_group_name_H-M   'P 1'
#
loop_
_entity.id
_entity.type
_entity.pdbx_description
1 polymer ?
#
loop_
_entity_poly.entity_id
_entity_poly.type
_entity_poly.pdbx_seq_one_letter_code
_entity_poly.pdbx_strand_id
1 'polypeptide(L)'
;MPVLDSRIWVHQFVEACKIQRRQDPYFLQCEALCSPLQELFPALSPEELHYHLLTYGLFEPAEWKGIQRTVQKMENNNIWELVDQEYKRLKKKWRGPEAAVIIFPIRRSRSVKKRIRKNGAAFKTAIFLFLSPGLQEEEIKSLLAHEYNHLCRLAYLGKEETDLCLKDVLILEGLGEFAVKELYGKKWLAPWTRLYTFEEASAIWKSIFIPSLTIEGKEHYHEFLYGSTGGPLPKWIGYSIGFQIVDSFYLSHGPFENEELYKKTADELIAGSNFRY
;
A
#
# COMPACT_ATOMS: atom_id res chain seq x y z
N MET A 1 -10.65 2.68 18.86
CA MET A 1 -10.80 3.17 17.46
C MET A 1 -9.78 2.43 16.61
N PRO A 2 -10.14 1.95 15.42
CA PRO A 2 -9.20 1.24 14.54
C PRO A 2 -8.13 2.19 13.98
N VAL A 3 -8.47 3.46 13.74
CA VAL A 3 -7.48 4.50 13.43
C VAL A 3 -6.83 4.96 14.73
N LEU A 4 -5.51 4.78 14.84
CA LEU A 4 -4.74 5.18 16.01
C LEU A 4 -4.41 6.68 15.96
N ASP A 5 -4.38 7.31 17.13
CA ASP A 5 -4.00 8.71 17.26
C ASP A 5 -2.47 8.88 17.23
N SER A 6 -1.90 8.63 16.05
CA SER A 6 -0.46 8.75 15.78
C SER A 6 0.08 10.18 15.91
N ARG A 7 -0.78 11.19 16.02
CA ARG A 7 -0.37 12.59 16.21
C ARG A 7 0.38 12.75 17.52
N ILE A 8 -0.08 12.07 18.58
CA ILE A 8 0.53 12.09 19.92
C ILE A 8 2.00 11.68 19.84
N TRP A 9 2.32 10.64 19.07
CA TRP A 9 3.69 10.14 18.89
C TRP A 9 4.57 11.13 18.13
N VAL A 10 4.04 11.78 17.09
CA VAL A 10 4.79 12.82 16.37
C VAL A 10 5.05 14.04 17.26
N HIS A 11 4.10 14.42 18.12
CA HIS A 11 4.30 15.49 19.10
C HIS A 11 5.36 15.13 20.13
N GLN A 12 5.32 13.91 20.69
CA GLN A 12 6.34 13.42 21.63
C GLN A 12 7.73 13.43 21.01
N PHE A 13 7.86 12.97 19.76
CA PHE A 13 9.11 13.05 19.01
C PHE A 13 9.64 14.48 18.91
N VAL A 14 8.79 15.43 18.52
CA VAL A 14 9.18 16.85 18.36
C VAL A 14 9.62 17.46 19.69
N GLU A 15 8.91 17.17 20.78
CA GLU A 15 9.29 17.64 22.13
C GLU A 15 10.61 17.02 22.59
N ALA A 16 10.82 15.72 22.35
CA ALA A 16 12.07 15.05 22.64
C ALA A 16 13.26 15.71 21.90
N CYS A 17 13.11 16.04 20.62
CA CYS A 17 14.13 16.77 19.86
C CYS A 17 14.41 18.19 20.40
N LYS A 18 13.41 18.88 20.96
CA LYS A 18 13.60 20.21 21.56
C LYS A 18 14.42 20.16 22.84
N ILE A 19 14.16 19.15 23.68
CA ILE A 19 14.79 18.96 24.99
C ILE A 19 16.19 18.34 24.82
N GLN A 20 16.30 17.26 24.04
CA GLN A 20 17.49 16.42 23.94
C GLN A 20 18.34 16.78 22.72
N ARG A 21 18.76 18.04 22.61
CA ARG A 21 19.42 18.60 21.40
C ARG A 21 20.71 17.91 20.96
N ARG A 22 21.34 17.10 21.82
CA ARG A 22 22.58 16.36 21.54
C ARG A 22 22.35 14.93 21.05
N GLN A 23 21.14 14.41 21.22
CA GLN A 23 20.81 13.05 20.78
C GLN A 23 20.45 13.08 19.29
N ASP A 24 20.81 12.00 18.59
CA ASP A 24 20.45 11.85 17.19
C ASP A 24 18.93 11.74 17.06
N PRO A 25 18.26 12.61 16.26
CA PRO A 25 16.84 12.53 15.99
C PRO A 25 16.38 11.17 15.49
N TYR A 26 17.26 10.37 14.87
CA TYR A 26 16.94 9.01 14.43
C TYR A 26 16.42 8.15 15.59
N PHE A 27 17.16 8.06 16.70
CA PHE A 27 16.77 7.23 17.84
C PHE A 27 15.53 7.79 18.56
N LEU A 28 15.41 9.11 18.65
CA LEU A 28 14.22 9.75 19.23
C LEU A 28 12.96 9.47 18.41
N GLN A 29 13.08 9.43 17.07
CA GLN A 29 11.96 9.10 16.20
C GLN A 29 11.57 7.62 16.33
N CYS A 30 12.57 6.73 16.34
CA CYS A 30 12.36 5.29 16.56
C CYS A 30 11.59 5.05 17.85
N GLU A 31 12.08 5.60 18.97
CA GLU A 31 11.47 5.42 20.28
C GLU A 31 10.04 5.97 20.33
N ALA A 32 9.82 7.19 19.83
CA ALA A 32 8.52 7.84 19.92
C ALA A 32 7.46 7.21 19.00
N LEU A 33 7.83 6.76 17.80
CA LEU A 33 6.88 6.29 16.79
C LEU A 33 6.73 4.77 16.76
N CYS A 34 7.77 4.01 17.08
CA CYS A 34 7.80 2.56 16.89
C CYS A 34 7.60 1.79 18.21
N SER A 35 8.13 2.27 19.34
CA SER A 35 7.91 1.62 20.63
C SER A 35 6.42 1.46 20.99
N PRO A 36 5.52 2.44 20.74
CA PRO A 36 4.09 2.26 20.98
C PRO A 36 3.42 1.20 20.10
N LEU A 37 4.09 0.78 19.02
CA LEU A 37 3.57 -0.19 18.04
C LEU A 37 4.09 -1.61 18.29
N GLN A 38 4.94 -1.83 19.29
CA GLN A 38 5.60 -3.11 19.52
C GLN A 38 4.63 -4.28 19.68
N GLU A 39 3.49 -4.07 20.36
CA GLU A 39 2.47 -5.11 20.54
C GLU A 39 1.81 -5.54 19.22
N LEU A 40 1.75 -4.65 18.23
CA LEU A 40 1.21 -4.96 16.89
C LEU A 40 2.22 -5.71 16.01
N PHE A 41 3.52 -5.54 16.29
CA PHE A 41 4.63 -6.11 15.51
C PHE A 41 5.61 -6.88 16.40
N PRO A 42 5.18 -7.94 17.11
CA PRO A 42 6.04 -8.64 18.08
C PRO A 42 7.26 -9.33 17.44
N ALA A 43 7.22 -9.57 16.12
CA ALA A 43 8.30 -10.20 15.37
C ALA A 43 9.39 -9.22 14.89
N LEU A 44 9.17 -7.91 15.03
CA LEU A 44 10.13 -6.87 14.61
C LEU A 44 10.59 -6.09 15.83
N SER A 45 11.88 -5.74 15.88
CA SER A 45 12.34 -4.73 16.82
C SER A 45 11.82 -3.34 16.44
N PRO A 46 11.78 -2.38 17.38
CA PRO A 46 11.46 -0.98 17.06
C PRO A 46 12.34 -0.43 15.93
N GLU A 47 13.62 -0.79 15.90
CA GLU A 47 14.59 -0.36 14.89
C GLU A 47 14.31 -0.95 13.51
N GLU A 48 13.94 -2.23 13.44
CA GLU A 48 13.56 -2.89 12.19
C GLU A 48 12.26 -2.29 11.63
N LEU A 49 11.26 -2.09 12.50
CA LEU A 49 10.03 -1.40 12.12
C LEU A 49 10.32 0.01 11.62
N HIS A 50 11.15 0.78 12.33
CA HIS A 50 11.52 2.14 11.94
C HIS A 50 12.20 2.17 10.57
N TYR A 51 13.14 1.26 10.32
CA TYR A 51 13.80 1.11 9.02
C TYR A 51 12.81 0.84 7.88
N HIS A 52 11.85 -0.07 8.10
CA HIS A 52 10.80 -0.35 7.12
C HIS A 52 9.90 0.88 6.88
N LEU A 53 9.45 1.55 7.94
CA LEU A 53 8.59 2.73 7.81
C LEU A 53 9.30 3.87 7.06
N LEU A 54 10.59 4.12 7.32
CA LEU A 54 11.39 5.09 6.56
C LEU A 54 11.50 4.70 5.08
N THR A 55 11.69 3.42 4.79
CA THR A 55 11.73 2.89 3.42
C THR A 55 10.40 3.11 2.68
N TYR A 56 9.28 2.89 3.36
CA TYR A 56 7.93 3.10 2.81
C TYR A 56 7.54 4.59 2.70
N GLY A 57 8.21 5.49 3.40
CA GLY A 57 8.06 6.93 3.19
C GLY A 57 7.72 7.75 4.42
N LEU A 58 7.89 7.20 5.62
CA LEU A 58 7.91 7.99 6.86
C LEU A 58 8.85 9.20 6.70
N PHE A 59 8.44 10.35 7.25
CA PHE A 59 9.28 11.55 7.22
C PHE A 59 10.65 11.32 7.85
N GLU A 60 11.67 11.97 7.30
CA GLU A 60 13.05 11.81 7.77
C GLU A 60 13.20 12.43 9.16
N PRO A 61 13.99 11.82 10.08
CA PRO A 61 14.17 12.34 11.44
C PRO A 61 14.65 13.81 11.45
N ALA A 62 15.47 14.20 10.48
CA ALA A 62 15.99 15.57 10.33
C ALA A 62 14.89 16.62 10.04
N GLU A 63 13.67 16.20 9.65
CA GLU A 63 12.54 17.07 9.35
C GLU A 63 11.77 17.55 10.59
N TRP A 64 12.16 17.12 11.79
CA TRP A 64 11.44 17.36 13.06
C TRP A 64 11.04 18.82 13.30
N LYS A 65 11.88 19.80 12.92
CA LYS A 65 11.58 21.23 13.09
C LYS A 65 10.33 21.68 12.33
N GLY A 66 10.09 21.07 11.17
CA GLY A 66 8.99 21.41 10.28
C GLY A 66 7.80 20.46 10.36
N ILE A 67 7.95 19.31 11.03
CA ILE A 67 6.95 18.23 10.98
C ILE A 67 5.69 18.57 11.76
N GLN A 68 5.82 19.27 12.89
CA GLN A 68 4.67 19.72 13.69
C GLN A 68 3.70 20.58 12.87
N ARG A 69 4.23 21.48 12.02
CA ARG A 69 3.40 22.28 11.11
C ARG A 69 2.74 21.44 10.00
N THR A 70 3.37 20.35 9.58
CA THR A 70 2.77 19.41 8.62
C THR A 70 1.59 18.69 9.25
N VAL A 71 1.77 18.14 10.47
CA VAL A 71 0.72 17.43 11.21
C VAL A 71 -0.46 18.36 11.48
N GLN A 72 -0.21 19.60 11.92
CA GLN A 72 -1.29 20.58 12.12
C GLN A 72 -2.10 20.84 10.84
N LYS A 73 -1.45 20.90 9.67
CA LYS A 73 -2.16 21.06 8.39
C LYS A 73 -2.98 19.81 8.04
N MET A 74 -2.46 18.62 8.34
CA MET A 74 -3.20 17.37 8.14
C MET A 74 -4.43 17.30 9.05
N GLU A 75 -4.32 17.76 10.30
CA GLU A 75 -5.43 17.88 11.24
C GLU A 75 -6.48 18.88 10.76
N ASN A 76 -6.07 20.08 10.35
CA ASN A 76 -6.99 21.10 9.84
C ASN A 76 -7.73 20.64 8.58
N ASN A 77 -7.16 19.67 7.85
CA ASN A 77 -7.77 19.04 6.68
C ASN A 77 -8.55 17.75 7.03
N ASN A 78 -8.79 17.49 8.32
CA ASN A 78 -9.59 16.38 8.85
C ASN A 78 -9.15 14.98 8.37
N ILE A 79 -7.86 14.77 8.10
CA ILE A 79 -7.35 13.52 7.50
C ILE A 79 -7.67 12.29 8.35
N TRP A 80 -7.50 12.35 9.68
CA TRP A 80 -7.78 11.20 10.56
C TRP A 80 -9.26 10.82 10.57
N GLU A 81 -10.14 11.81 10.62
CA GLU A 81 -11.58 11.56 10.61
C GLU A 81 -12.04 10.99 9.26
N LEU A 82 -11.52 11.54 8.15
CA LEU A 82 -11.76 11.03 6.81
C LEU A 82 -11.37 9.56 6.68
N VAL A 83 -10.17 9.20 7.16
CA VAL A 83 -9.66 7.83 7.13
C VAL A 83 -10.48 6.90 8.02
N ASP A 84 -10.91 7.35 9.20
CA ASP A 84 -11.74 6.55 10.11
C ASP A 84 -13.13 6.25 9.52
N GLN A 85 -13.79 7.26 8.94
CA GLN A 85 -15.07 7.09 8.28
C GLN A 85 -14.97 6.15 7.08
N GLU A 86 -13.93 6.32 6.26
CA GLU A 86 -13.70 5.49 5.10
C GLU A 86 -13.35 4.04 5.48
N TYR A 87 -12.48 3.85 6.47
CA TYR A 87 -12.14 2.52 6.99
C TYR A 87 -13.40 1.78 7.47
N LYS A 88 -14.25 2.42 8.26
CA LYS A 88 -15.53 1.84 8.73
C LYS A 88 -16.44 1.44 7.56
N ARG A 89 -16.51 2.29 6.52
CA ARG A 89 -17.28 2.01 5.29
C ARG A 89 -16.75 0.79 4.55
N LEU A 90 -15.44 0.74 4.30
CA LEU A 90 -14.78 -0.36 3.59
C LEU A 90 -14.88 -1.66 4.36
N LYS A 91 -14.61 -1.64 5.67
CA LYS A 91 -14.74 -2.81 6.54
C LYS A 91 -16.13 -3.41 6.53
N LYS A 92 -17.18 -2.57 6.58
CA LYS A 92 -18.56 -3.05 6.43
C LYS A 92 -18.81 -3.61 5.03
N LYS A 93 -18.36 -2.92 3.98
CA LYS A 93 -18.58 -3.31 2.58
C LYS A 93 -17.93 -4.65 2.25
N TRP A 94 -16.70 -4.85 2.70
CA TRP A 94 -15.90 -6.04 2.41
C TRP A 94 -15.85 -7.01 3.56
N ARG A 95 -16.69 -6.90 4.60
CA ARG A 95 -16.71 -7.79 5.78
C ARG A 95 -15.30 -8.17 6.26
N GLY A 96 -14.39 -7.20 6.20
CA GLY A 96 -12.96 -7.43 6.31
C GLY A 96 -12.51 -7.54 7.77
N PRO A 97 -11.28 -8.01 7.99
CA PRO A 97 -10.72 -8.11 9.33
C PRO A 97 -10.57 -6.73 9.99
N GLU A 98 -10.47 -6.74 11.32
CA GLU A 98 -9.98 -5.58 12.07
C GLU A 98 -8.52 -5.30 11.72
N ALA A 99 -8.17 -4.03 11.61
CA ALA A 99 -6.81 -3.57 11.35
C ALA A 99 -6.58 -2.24 12.04
N ALA A 100 -5.40 -2.06 12.62
CA ALA A 100 -4.94 -0.76 13.08
C ALA A 100 -4.58 0.10 11.87
N VAL A 101 -5.10 1.32 11.79
CA VAL A 101 -4.71 2.27 10.73
C VAL A 101 -3.88 3.38 11.36
N ILE A 102 -2.64 3.53 10.88
CA ILE A 102 -1.67 4.49 11.38
C ILE A 102 -1.35 5.48 10.27
N ILE A 103 -1.46 6.77 10.57
CA ILE A 103 -1.23 7.83 9.60
C ILE A 103 0.03 8.59 9.99
N PHE A 104 1.00 8.69 9.08
CA PHE A 104 2.18 9.52 9.27
C PHE A 104 2.35 10.52 8.12
N PRO A 105 3.00 11.67 8.36
CA PRO A 105 3.41 12.53 7.27
C PRO A 105 4.41 11.81 6.35
N ILE A 106 4.22 11.94 5.05
CA ILE A 106 5.19 11.45 4.07
C ILE A 106 6.44 12.34 4.01
N ARG A 107 7.62 11.73 3.84
CA ARG A 107 8.90 12.43 3.67
C ARG A 107 8.85 13.52 2.60
N ARG A 108 9.49 14.66 2.87
CA ARG A 108 9.57 15.74 1.89
C ARG A 108 10.64 15.42 0.86
N SER A 109 10.24 15.33 -0.40
CA SER A 109 11.20 15.36 -1.51
C SER A 109 11.70 16.79 -1.72
N ARG A 110 13.03 16.95 -1.83
CA ARG A 110 13.67 18.22 -2.24
C ARG A 110 13.36 18.57 -3.70
N SER A 111 12.97 17.59 -4.53
CA SER A 111 12.62 17.80 -5.93
C SER A 111 11.11 17.72 -6.14
N VAL A 112 10.52 18.82 -6.64
CA VAL A 112 9.09 18.89 -6.97
C VAL A 112 8.70 17.84 -8.01
N LYS A 113 9.59 17.57 -9.00
CA LYS A 113 9.36 16.60 -10.09
C LYS A 113 9.40 15.13 -9.63
N LYS A 114 10.06 14.83 -8.50
CA LYS A 114 10.16 13.48 -7.92
C LYS A 114 9.41 13.36 -6.58
N ARG A 115 8.44 14.25 -6.34
CA ARG A 115 7.73 14.28 -5.06
C ARG A 115 6.65 13.22 -5.01
N ILE A 116 6.95 12.10 -4.36
CA ILE A 116 5.94 11.16 -3.89
C ILE A 116 5.11 11.88 -2.82
N ARG A 117 3.79 11.95 -3.02
CA ARG A 117 2.86 12.72 -2.18
C ARG A 117 2.03 11.84 -1.24
N LYS A 118 1.98 10.55 -1.54
CA LYS A 118 1.30 9.54 -0.76
C LYS A 118 1.99 8.18 -0.97
N ASN A 119 1.99 7.34 0.04
CA ASN A 119 2.31 5.92 -0.08
C ASN A 119 1.57 5.14 1.02
N GLY A 120 1.34 3.86 0.78
CA GLY A 120 0.72 2.95 1.75
C GLY A 120 1.62 1.76 2.02
N ALA A 121 1.36 1.08 3.14
CA ALA A 121 1.88 -0.23 3.43
C ALA A 121 0.87 -1.02 4.26
N ALA A 122 0.40 -2.13 3.69
CA ALA A 122 -0.34 -3.16 4.40
C ALA A 122 0.60 -4.10 5.17
N PHE A 123 0.17 -4.48 6.36
CA PHE A 123 0.70 -5.58 7.16
C PHE A 123 -0.48 -6.41 7.66
N LYS A 124 -0.23 -7.63 8.14
CA LYS A 124 -1.26 -8.58 8.60
C LYS A 124 -2.39 -7.96 9.43
N THR A 125 -2.07 -7.10 10.38
CA THR A 125 -3.03 -6.49 11.33
C THR A 125 -3.02 -4.97 11.31
N ALA A 126 -2.29 -4.35 10.37
CA ALA A 126 -2.08 -2.91 10.38
C ALA A 126 -1.91 -2.33 8.97
N ILE A 127 -2.30 -1.06 8.82
CA ILE A 127 -2.12 -0.28 7.59
C ILE A 127 -1.41 1.01 7.96
N PHE A 128 -0.32 1.32 7.28
CA PHE A 128 0.31 2.62 7.34
C PHE A 128 -0.06 3.45 6.12
N LEU A 129 -0.50 4.68 6.37
CA LEU A 129 -0.72 5.70 5.34
C LEU A 129 0.29 6.83 5.53
N PHE A 130 1.15 7.03 4.55
CA PHE A 130 2.10 8.14 4.50
C PHE A 130 1.52 9.23 3.61
N LEU A 131 1.08 10.35 4.20
CA LEU A 131 0.27 11.33 3.49
C LEU A 131 0.90 12.73 3.51
N SER A 132 0.75 13.45 2.40
CA SER A 132 0.97 14.90 2.37
C SER A 132 -0.33 15.64 2.70
N PRO A 133 -0.29 16.81 3.34
CA PRO A 133 -1.50 17.51 3.77
C PRO A 133 -2.39 17.98 2.62
N GLY A 134 -1.87 18.17 1.41
CA GLY A 134 -2.62 18.75 0.28
C GLY A 134 -3.29 17.76 -0.66
N LEU A 135 -3.52 16.52 -0.23
CA LEU A 135 -4.18 15.50 -1.04
C LEU A 135 -5.68 15.76 -1.13
N GLN A 136 -6.30 15.41 -2.26
CA GLN A 136 -7.76 15.36 -2.37
C GLN A 136 -8.29 14.17 -1.55
N GLU A 137 -9.54 14.26 -1.06
CA GLU A 137 -10.11 13.22 -0.22
C GLU A 137 -10.08 11.85 -0.92
N GLU A 138 -10.44 11.80 -2.20
CA GLU A 138 -10.43 10.58 -2.99
C GLU A 138 -9.02 10.01 -3.19
N GLU A 139 -7.96 10.84 -3.15
CA GLU A 139 -6.58 10.31 -3.17
C GLU A 139 -6.27 9.51 -1.90
N ILE A 140 -6.81 9.93 -0.76
CA ILE A 140 -6.65 9.27 0.54
C ILE A 140 -7.54 8.03 0.60
N LYS A 141 -8.82 8.17 0.23
CA LYS A 141 -9.79 7.06 0.21
C LYS A 141 -9.37 5.94 -0.75
N SER A 142 -8.86 6.29 -1.94
CA SER A 142 -8.33 5.31 -2.90
C SER A 142 -7.12 4.56 -2.36
N LEU A 143 -6.17 5.26 -1.74
CA LEU A 143 -5.01 4.61 -1.14
C LEU A 143 -5.42 3.66 -0.03
N LEU A 144 -6.27 4.10 0.90
CA LEU A 144 -6.77 3.23 1.98
C LEU A 144 -7.52 2.00 1.43
N ALA A 145 -8.33 2.18 0.39
CA ALA A 145 -9.04 1.07 -0.24
C ALA A 145 -8.10 0.05 -0.85
N HIS A 146 -7.02 0.47 -1.52
CA HIS A 146 -5.99 -0.42 -2.05
C HIS A 146 -5.34 -1.24 -0.92
N GLU A 147 -4.79 -0.58 0.09
CA GLU A 147 -4.09 -1.24 1.18
C GLU A 147 -5.02 -2.16 2.00
N TYR A 148 -6.24 -1.72 2.30
CA TYR A 148 -7.19 -2.54 3.04
C TYR A 148 -7.73 -3.71 2.21
N ASN A 149 -7.76 -3.58 0.87
CA ASN A 149 -8.11 -4.70 0.00
C ASN A 149 -7.12 -5.86 0.16
N HIS A 150 -5.83 -5.58 0.33
CA HIS A 150 -4.82 -6.62 0.57
C HIS A 150 -5.12 -7.43 1.84
N LEU A 151 -5.41 -6.76 2.96
CA LEU A 151 -5.76 -7.44 4.22
C LEU A 151 -7.03 -8.29 4.05
N CYS A 152 -8.06 -7.74 3.40
CA CYS A 152 -9.29 -8.50 3.14
C CYS A 152 -9.02 -9.75 2.30
N ARG A 153 -8.25 -9.59 1.21
CA ARG A 153 -7.90 -10.68 0.29
C ARG A 153 -7.14 -11.80 1.00
N LEU A 154 -6.12 -11.44 1.78
CA LEU A 154 -5.32 -12.40 2.54
C LEU A 154 -6.17 -13.15 3.58
N ALA A 155 -7.03 -12.43 4.31
CA ALA A 155 -7.95 -13.03 5.26
C ALA A 155 -8.95 -13.99 4.59
N TYR A 156 -9.44 -13.69 3.39
CA TYR A 156 -10.34 -14.57 2.65
C TYR A 156 -9.70 -15.85 2.17
N LEU A 157 -8.42 -15.80 1.82
CA LEU A 157 -7.68 -16.97 1.39
C LEU A 157 -7.04 -17.74 2.56
N GLY A 158 -7.05 -17.19 3.78
CA GLY A 158 -6.31 -17.74 4.90
C GLY A 158 -4.80 -17.82 4.64
N LYS A 159 -4.26 -16.84 3.91
CA LYS A 159 -2.84 -16.75 3.53
C LYS A 159 -2.15 -15.59 4.25
N GLU A 160 -0.86 -15.72 4.47
CA GLU A 160 0.03 -14.63 4.86
C GLU A 160 0.82 -14.11 3.65
N GLU A 161 1.42 -12.92 3.76
CA GLU A 161 2.27 -12.37 2.69
C GLU A 161 3.48 -13.26 2.35
N THR A 162 3.99 -13.99 3.35
CA THR A 162 5.11 -14.93 3.19
C THR A 162 4.76 -16.16 2.35
N ASP A 163 3.47 -16.46 2.20
CA ASP A 163 2.99 -17.63 1.47
C ASP A 163 2.72 -17.33 -0.02
N LEU A 164 2.95 -16.09 -0.45
CA LEU A 164 2.57 -15.65 -1.79
C LEU A 164 3.69 -15.92 -2.81
N CYS A 165 3.31 -16.60 -3.88
CA CYS A 165 4.11 -16.68 -5.09
C CYS A 165 3.78 -15.52 -6.07
N LEU A 166 4.54 -15.37 -7.14
CA LEU A 166 4.40 -14.26 -8.09
C LEU A 166 2.95 -14.08 -8.59
N LYS A 167 2.25 -15.15 -8.99
CA LYS A 167 0.84 -15.03 -9.44
C LYS A 167 -0.08 -14.49 -8.35
N ASP A 168 0.14 -14.89 -7.09
CA ASP A 168 -0.68 -14.43 -5.98
C ASP A 168 -0.50 -12.92 -5.78
N VAL A 169 0.74 -12.43 -5.86
CA VAL A 169 1.05 -11.01 -5.69
C VAL A 169 0.54 -10.16 -6.85
N LEU A 170 0.65 -10.63 -8.10
CA LEU A 170 0.07 -9.92 -9.26
C LEU A 170 -1.45 -9.73 -9.11
N ILE A 171 -2.13 -10.77 -8.65
CA ILE A 171 -3.56 -10.74 -8.40
C ILE A 171 -3.91 -9.88 -7.19
N LEU A 172 -3.10 -9.92 -6.13
CA LEU A 172 -3.26 -9.07 -4.95
C LEU A 172 -3.22 -7.58 -5.32
N GLU A 173 -2.20 -7.16 -6.06
CA GLU A 173 -2.05 -5.78 -6.56
C GLU A 173 -3.16 -5.41 -7.55
N GLY A 174 -3.50 -6.33 -8.46
CA GLY A 174 -4.57 -6.14 -9.43
C GLY A 174 -5.93 -5.93 -8.80
N LEU A 175 -6.27 -6.70 -7.75
CA LEU A 175 -7.52 -6.56 -7.00
C LEU A 175 -7.56 -5.25 -6.21
N GLY A 176 -6.43 -4.80 -5.67
CA GLY A 176 -6.30 -3.49 -5.01
C GLY A 176 -6.64 -2.34 -5.95
N GLU A 177 -6.01 -2.30 -7.13
CA GLU A 177 -6.28 -1.26 -8.14
C GLU A 177 -7.69 -1.37 -8.72
N PHE A 178 -8.18 -2.60 -8.92
CA PHE A 178 -9.55 -2.83 -9.37
C PHE A 178 -10.58 -2.31 -8.34
N ALA A 179 -10.34 -2.53 -7.04
CA ALA A 179 -11.16 -1.95 -5.98
C ALA A 179 -11.19 -0.42 -6.03
N VAL A 180 -10.06 0.23 -6.31
CA VAL A 180 -9.98 1.69 -6.53
C VAL A 180 -10.84 2.12 -7.72
N LYS A 181 -10.74 1.40 -8.85
CA LYS A 181 -11.56 1.65 -10.05
C LYS A 181 -13.05 1.59 -9.72
N GLU A 182 -13.52 0.54 -9.06
CA GLU A 182 -14.94 0.33 -8.79
C GLU A 182 -15.49 1.35 -7.77
N LEU A 183 -14.70 1.71 -6.76
CA LEU A 183 -15.16 2.58 -5.67
C LEU A 183 -15.10 4.08 -6.01
N TYR A 184 -14.05 4.50 -6.71
CA TYR A 184 -13.75 5.92 -6.91
C TYR A 184 -13.66 6.30 -8.37
N GLY A 185 -13.58 5.32 -9.27
CA GLY A 185 -13.52 5.54 -10.71
C GLY A 185 -12.09 5.62 -11.24
N LYS A 186 -12.01 5.50 -12.57
CA LYS A 186 -10.77 5.46 -13.36
C LYS A 186 -9.81 6.64 -13.17
N LYS A 187 -10.28 7.78 -12.64
CA LYS A 187 -9.45 8.97 -12.37
C LYS A 187 -8.41 8.71 -11.27
N TRP A 188 -8.72 7.81 -10.34
CA TRP A 188 -7.91 7.59 -9.14
C TRP A 188 -7.02 6.34 -9.18
N LEU A 189 -7.09 5.60 -10.28
CA LEU A 189 -6.17 4.51 -10.57
C LEU A 189 -4.73 5.02 -10.60
N ALA A 190 -3.80 4.18 -10.17
CA ALA A 190 -2.41 4.55 -10.24
C ALA A 190 -1.91 4.65 -11.70
N PRO A 191 -0.90 5.49 -11.97
CA PRO A 191 -0.43 5.73 -13.34
C PRO A 191 0.06 4.46 -14.06
N TRP A 192 0.57 3.47 -13.33
CA TRP A 192 1.10 2.23 -13.90
C TRP A 192 0.05 1.34 -14.54
N THR A 193 -1.22 1.48 -14.17
CA THR A 193 -2.34 0.70 -14.75
C THR A 193 -2.57 0.95 -16.24
N ARG A 194 -1.94 1.99 -16.82
CA ARG A 194 -2.06 2.38 -18.23
C ARG A 194 -0.72 2.58 -18.94
N LEU A 195 0.37 2.07 -18.37
CA LEU A 195 1.70 2.22 -18.98
C LEU A 195 1.89 1.34 -20.22
N TYR A 196 1.16 0.23 -20.31
CA TYR A 196 1.31 -0.75 -21.38
C TYR A 196 -0.04 -1.08 -21.99
N THR A 197 -0.09 -1.22 -23.31
CA THR A 197 -1.27 -1.77 -23.98
C THR A 197 -1.44 -3.24 -23.64
N PHE A 198 -2.61 -3.80 -23.96
CA PHE A 198 -2.84 -5.23 -23.77
C PHE A 198 -1.85 -6.07 -24.58
N GLU A 199 -1.54 -5.67 -25.81
CA GLU A 199 -0.64 -6.38 -26.71
C GLU A 199 0.80 -6.41 -26.16
N GLU A 200 1.29 -5.27 -25.66
CA GLU A 200 2.61 -5.16 -25.02
C GLU A 200 2.69 -6.03 -23.76
N ALA A 201 1.69 -5.90 -22.89
CA ALA A 201 1.62 -6.68 -21.65
C ALA A 201 1.48 -8.19 -21.93
N SER A 202 0.69 -8.58 -22.93
CA SER A 202 0.46 -9.99 -23.30
C SER A 202 1.71 -10.65 -23.89
N ALA A 203 2.50 -9.91 -24.66
CA ALA A 203 3.77 -10.43 -25.18
C ALA A 203 4.76 -10.74 -24.04
N ILE A 204 4.88 -9.84 -23.06
CA ILE A 204 5.72 -10.02 -21.87
C ILE A 204 5.16 -11.14 -20.98
N TRP A 205 3.84 -11.19 -20.80
CA TRP A 205 3.15 -12.23 -20.03
C TRP A 205 3.54 -13.63 -20.52
N LYS A 206 3.37 -13.87 -21.83
CA LYS A 206 3.61 -15.18 -22.44
C LYS A 206 5.06 -15.61 -22.39
N SER A 207 5.98 -14.67 -22.63
CA SER A 207 7.41 -14.97 -22.76
C SER A 207 8.14 -15.06 -21.42
N ILE A 208 7.75 -14.25 -20.42
CA ILE A 208 8.51 -14.09 -19.17
C ILE A 208 7.68 -14.48 -17.95
N PHE A 209 6.40 -14.09 -17.86
CA PHE A 209 5.64 -14.33 -16.63
C PHE A 209 5.19 -15.77 -16.48
N ILE A 210 4.56 -16.37 -17.50
CA ILE A 210 4.06 -17.76 -17.45
C ILE A 210 5.07 -18.75 -16.84
N PRO A 211 6.34 -18.83 -17.28
CA PRO A 211 7.30 -19.76 -16.69
C PRO A 211 7.75 -19.43 -15.26
N SER A 212 7.38 -18.26 -14.73
CA SER A 212 7.86 -17.71 -13.45
C SER A 212 6.76 -17.52 -12.40
N LEU A 213 5.51 -17.88 -12.69
CA LEU A 213 4.35 -17.57 -11.81
C LEU A 213 4.43 -18.20 -10.42
N THR A 214 5.17 -19.30 -10.25
CA THR A 214 5.34 -20.00 -8.98
C THR A 214 6.59 -19.57 -8.22
N ILE A 215 7.30 -18.51 -8.64
CA ILE A 215 8.42 -17.96 -7.86
C ILE A 215 7.89 -17.44 -6.53
N GLU A 216 8.52 -17.88 -5.44
CA GLU A 216 8.26 -17.45 -4.06
C GLU A 216 9.41 -16.56 -3.57
N GLY A 217 9.18 -15.80 -2.50
CA GLY A 217 10.19 -14.90 -1.93
C GLY A 217 10.17 -13.50 -2.55
N LYS A 218 10.02 -12.47 -1.70
CA LYS A 218 9.81 -11.08 -2.12
C LYS A 218 10.98 -10.55 -2.95
N GLU A 219 12.18 -10.91 -2.55
CA GLU A 219 13.44 -10.64 -3.24
C GLU A 219 13.52 -11.27 -4.63
N HIS A 220 12.83 -12.39 -4.87
CA HIS A 220 12.87 -13.12 -6.13
C HIS A 220 11.82 -12.62 -7.13
N TYR A 221 10.62 -12.24 -6.68
CA TYR A 221 9.59 -11.68 -7.55
C TYR A 221 9.62 -10.14 -7.66
N HIS A 222 10.48 -9.44 -6.91
CA HIS A 222 10.56 -7.97 -6.93
C HIS A 222 10.74 -7.40 -8.33
N GLU A 223 11.65 -7.95 -9.14
CA GLU A 223 11.88 -7.45 -10.51
C GLU A 223 10.66 -7.62 -11.42
N PHE A 224 9.83 -8.64 -11.18
CA PHE A 224 8.59 -8.84 -11.95
C PHE A 224 7.54 -7.77 -11.66
N LEU A 225 7.51 -7.24 -10.43
CA LEU A 225 6.59 -6.17 -10.06
C LEU A 225 7.08 -4.82 -10.58
N TYR A 226 8.32 -4.46 -10.27
CA TYR A 226 8.84 -3.11 -10.45
C TYR A 226 9.58 -2.91 -11.78
N GLY A 227 10.05 -3.97 -12.42
CA GLY A 227 11.02 -3.91 -13.51
C GLY A 227 12.39 -3.40 -13.04
N SER A 228 13.33 -3.28 -13.98
CA SER A 228 14.68 -2.77 -13.70
C SER A 228 15.20 -1.92 -14.86
N THR A 229 16.05 -0.93 -14.56
CA THR A 229 16.63 -0.09 -15.61
C THR A 229 17.68 -0.89 -16.37
N GLY A 230 17.45 -1.13 -17.66
CA GLY A 230 18.36 -1.93 -18.50
C GLY A 230 18.21 -3.44 -18.35
N GLY A 231 17.25 -3.92 -17.54
CA GLY A 231 16.89 -5.33 -17.48
C GLY A 231 15.72 -5.70 -18.41
N PRO A 232 15.30 -6.97 -18.39
CA PRO A 232 14.33 -7.51 -19.34
C PRO A 232 12.89 -7.05 -19.09
N LEU A 233 12.58 -6.57 -17.88
CA LEU A 233 11.23 -6.21 -17.47
C LEU A 233 11.08 -4.69 -17.36
N PRO A 234 10.09 -4.11 -18.08
CA PRO A 234 9.92 -2.67 -18.06
C PRO A 234 9.25 -2.22 -16.76
N LYS A 235 9.35 -0.94 -16.47
CA LYS A 235 8.98 -0.36 -15.18
C LYS A 235 7.52 -0.63 -14.81
N TRP A 236 7.25 -1.12 -13.60
CA TRP A 236 5.89 -1.38 -13.06
C TRP A 236 5.06 -2.41 -13.84
N ILE A 237 5.69 -3.27 -14.64
CA ILE A 237 4.98 -4.19 -15.53
C ILE A 237 4.06 -5.16 -14.78
N GLY A 238 4.48 -5.68 -13.62
CA GLY A 238 3.66 -6.60 -12.83
C GLY A 238 2.37 -5.95 -12.31
N TYR A 239 2.42 -4.70 -11.85
CA TYR A 239 1.21 -3.98 -11.43
C TYR A 239 0.25 -3.76 -12.60
N SER A 240 0.77 -3.40 -13.78
CA SER A 240 -0.04 -3.23 -14.99
C SER A 240 -0.71 -4.54 -15.41
N ILE A 241 0.05 -5.64 -15.48
CA ILE A 241 -0.45 -6.97 -15.82
C ILE A 241 -1.50 -7.42 -14.80
N GLY A 242 -1.21 -7.32 -13.50
CA GLY A 242 -2.13 -7.69 -12.43
C GLY A 242 -3.48 -6.99 -12.55
N PHE A 243 -3.47 -5.67 -12.75
CA PHE A 243 -4.70 -4.91 -12.98
C PHE A 243 -5.45 -5.37 -14.23
N GLN A 244 -4.76 -5.58 -15.36
CA GLN A 244 -5.41 -6.00 -16.61
C GLN A 244 -5.99 -7.43 -16.54
N ILE A 245 -5.34 -8.34 -15.79
CA ILE A 245 -5.89 -9.69 -15.51
C ILE A 245 -7.24 -9.56 -14.81
N VAL A 246 -7.26 -8.85 -13.68
CA VAL A 246 -8.48 -8.69 -12.87
C VAL A 246 -9.56 -7.94 -13.65
N ASP A 247 -9.19 -6.87 -14.37
CA ASP A 247 -10.16 -6.07 -15.12
C ASP A 247 -10.82 -6.85 -16.25
N SER A 248 -10.04 -7.62 -17.02
CA SER A 248 -10.58 -8.45 -18.11
C SER A 248 -11.38 -9.65 -17.61
N PHE A 249 -10.96 -10.25 -16.49
CA PHE A 249 -11.75 -11.27 -15.81
C PHE A 249 -13.13 -10.73 -15.40
N TYR A 250 -13.15 -9.58 -14.74
CA TYR A 250 -14.40 -8.95 -14.28
C TYR A 250 -15.31 -8.57 -15.44
N LEU A 251 -14.78 -8.02 -16.54
CA LEU A 251 -15.58 -7.68 -17.72
C LEU A 251 -16.27 -8.91 -18.35
N SER A 252 -15.68 -10.09 -18.20
CA SER A 252 -16.18 -11.32 -18.82
C SER A 252 -17.13 -12.11 -17.90
N HIS A 253 -16.99 -11.97 -16.58
CA HIS A 253 -17.67 -12.84 -15.60
C HIS A 253 -18.47 -12.08 -14.55
N GLY A 254 -18.35 -10.75 -14.48
CA GLY A 254 -19.05 -9.91 -13.52
C GLY A 254 -20.47 -9.53 -13.98
N PRO A 255 -21.20 -8.79 -13.13
CA PRO A 255 -20.79 -8.30 -11.82
C PRO A 255 -20.78 -9.41 -10.76
N PHE A 256 -19.94 -9.24 -9.73
CA PHE A 256 -19.89 -10.13 -8.56
C PHE A 256 -20.60 -9.51 -7.37
N GLU A 257 -21.28 -10.33 -6.59
CA GLU A 257 -21.88 -9.88 -5.33
C GLU A 257 -20.91 -10.02 -4.16
N ASN A 258 -21.01 -9.06 -3.22
CA ASN A 258 -20.28 -9.06 -1.97
C ASN A 258 -18.76 -9.28 -2.15
N GLU A 259 -18.19 -10.28 -1.48
CA GLU A 259 -16.77 -10.61 -1.51
C GLU A 259 -16.38 -11.73 -2.49
N GLU A 260 -17.28 -12.17 -3.38
CA GLU A 260 -17.06 -13.34 -4.23
C GLU A 260 -15.80 -13.22 -5.10
N LEU A 261 -15.59 -12.06 -5.74
CA LEU A 261 -14.39 -11.81 -6.54
C LEU A 261 -13.10 -12.00 -5.73
N TYR A 262 -13.09 -11.52 -4.49
CA TYR A 262 -11.93 -11.56 -3.60
C TYR A 262 -11.69 -12.93 -2.96
N LYS A 263 -12.53 -13.93 -3.24
CA LYS A 263 -12.33 -15.34 -2.82
C LYS A 263 -11.77 -16.23 -3.93
N LYS A 264 -11.87 -15.82 -5.20
CA LYS A 264 -11.37 -16.62 -6.34
C LYS A 264 -9.85 -16.73 -6.30
N THR A 265 -9.30 -17.91 -6.51
CA THR A 265 -7.84 -18.14 -6.54
C THR A 265 -7.15 -17.33 -7.65
N ALA A 266 -5.82 -17.18 -7.56
CA ALA A 266 -5.05 -16.55 -8.62
C ALA A 266 -5.22 -17.30 -9.95
N ASP A 267 -5.25 -18.63 -9.93
CA ASP A 267 -5.42 -19.46 -11.12
C ASP A 267 -6.79 -19.27 -11.78
N GLU A 268 -7.88 -19.19 -11.01
CA GLU A 268 -9.22 -18.91 -11.54
C GLU A 268 -9.27 -17.55 -12.24
N LEU A 269 -8.70 -16.52 -11.61
CA LEU A 269 -8.68 -15.16 -12.16
C LEU A 269 -7.84 -15.08 -13.43
N ILE A 270 -6.67 -15.72 -13.46
CA ILE A 270 -5.80 -15.78 -14.64
C ILE A 270 -6.49 -16.56 -15.78
N ALA A 271 -6.99 -17.77 -15.50
CA ALA A 271 -7.60 -18.63 -16.52
C ALA A 271 -8.88 -18.01 -17.14
N GLY A 272 -9.67 -17.28 -16.36
CA GLY A 272 -10.84 -16.56 -16.84
C GLY A 272 -10.54 -15.18 -17.45
N SER A 273 -9.30 -14.73 -17.45
CA SER A 273 -8.92 -13.42 -18.02
C SER A 273 -8.54 -13.52 -19.49
N ASN A 274 -8.13 -12.39 -20.07
CA ASN A 274 -7.48 -12.34 -21.38
C ASN A 274 -5.99 -12.75 -21.34
N PHE A 275 -5.43 -12.99 -20.14
CA PHE A 275 -4.04 -13.41 -19.90
C PHE A 275 -3.99 -14.89 -19.52
N ARG A 276 -4.43 -15.76 -20.43
CA ARG A 276 -4.47 -17.21 -20.18
C ARG A 276 -3.07 -17.83 -20.26
N TYR A 277 -2.92 -18.96 -19.57
CA TYR A 277 -1.77 -19.87 -19.72
C TYR A 277 -1.68 -20.42 -21.14
#